data_AF-A0A1H7HSX4-F1
#
_entry.id   AF-A0A1H7HSX4-F1
#
_cell.length_a   1.000
_cell.length_b   1.000
_cell.length_c   1.000
_cell.angle_alpha   90.00
_cell.angle_beta   90.00
_cell.angle_gamma   90.00
#
_symmetry.space_group_name_H-M   'P 1'
#
loop_
_entity.id
_entity.type
_entity.pdbx_description
1 polymer ?
#
loop_
_entity_poly.entity_id
_entity_poly.type
_entity_poly.pdbx_seq_one_letter_code
_entity_poly.pdbx_strand_id
1 'polypeptide(L)' 'MTGPSDLDTAIAKRSGRVAILILAVFAGWGLLQFLGVQLELSRRVMGLGDAVALVGMGWAIYETAMIWRMRREKE' A
#
# COMPACT_ATOMS: atom_id res chain seq x y z
N MET A 1 -30.35 -15.11 -10.92
CA MET A 1 -28.88 -15.00 -10.92
C MET A 1 -28.51 -13.64 -10.37
N THR A 2 -28.29 -13.51 -9.07
CA THR A 2 -27.81 -12.26 -8.47
C THR A 2 -26.29 -12.21 -8.68
N GLY A 3 -25.86 -11.61 -9.78
CA GLY A 3 -24.46 -11.28 -9.99
C GLY A 3 -23.96 -10.31 -8.91
N PRO A 4 -22.63 -10.17 -8.75
CA PRO A 4 -22.07 -9.24 -7.77
C PRO A 4 -22.64 -7.83 -8.00
N SER A 5 -23.07 -7.17 -6.93
CA SER A 5 -23.53 -5.78 -6.95
C SER A 5 -22.42 -4.88 -7.50
N ASP A 6 -22.77 -3.81 -8.21
CA ASP A 6 -21.80 -2.81 -8.71
C ASP A 6 -20.87 -2.30 -7.59
N LEU A 7 -21.40 -2.24 -6.35
CA LEU A 7 -20.64 -1.87 -5.17
C LEU A 7 -19.57 -2.92 -4.79
N ASP A 8 -19.85 -4.21 -4.92
CA ASP A 8 -18.89 -5.28 -4.65
C ASP A 8 -17.75 -5.25 -5.68
N THR A 9 -18.07 -4.92 -6.93
CA THR A 9 -17.09 -4.75 -8.00
C THR A 9 -16.21 -3.53 -7.76
N ALA A 10 -16.79 -2.42 -7.28
CA ALA A 10 -16.04 -1.23 -6.88
C ALA A 10 -15.12 -1.48 -5.69
N ILE A 11 -15.59 -2.23 -4.67
CA ILE A 11 -14.77 -2.65 -3.52
C ILE A 11 -13.61 -3.52 -3.99
N ALA A 12 -13.86 -4.54 -4.82
CA ALA A 12 -12.82 -5.44 -5.33
C ALA A 12 -11.74 -4.71 -6.14
N LYS A 13 -12.13 -3.74 -6.97
CA LYS A 13 -11.19 -2.93 -7.76
C LYS A 13 -10.33 -2.05 -6.86
N ARG A 14 -10.90 -1.52 -5.78
CA ARG A 14 -10.19 -0.69 -4.81
C ARG A 14 -9.21 -1.51 -3.96
N SER A 15 -9.63 -2.67 -3.45
CA SER A 15 -8.73 -3.56 -2.71
C SER A 15 -7.58 -4.06 -3.59
N GLY A 16 -7.83 -4.33 -4.87
CA GLY A 16 -6.76 -4.65 -5.83
C GLY A 16 -5.72 -3.54 -5.98
N ARG A 17 -6.15 -2.26 -6.04
CA ARG A 17 -5.22 -1.12 -6.07
C ARG A 17 -4.39 -1.02 -4.80
N VAL A 18 -5.01 -1.22 -3.63
CA VAL A 18 -4.30 -1.18 -2.33
C VAL A 18 -3.25 -2.29 -2.27
N ALA A 19 -3.58 -3.49 -2.72
CA ALA A 19 -2.63 -4.61 -2.77
C ALA A 19 -1.42 -4.30 -3.68
N ILE A 20 -1.66 -3.71 -4.85
CA ILE A 20 -0.58 -3.26 -5.76
C ILE A 20 0.26 -2.17 -5.08
N LEU A 21 -0.36 -1.23 -4.38
CA LEU A 21 0.33 -0.14 -3.69
C LEU A 21 1.24 -0.69 -2.59
N ILE A 22 0.75 -1.63 -1.77
CA ILE A 22 1.53 -2.33 -0.76
C ILE A 22 2.72 -3.07 -1.41
N LEU A 23 2.47 -3.85 -2.45
CA LEU A 23 3.53 -4.58 -3.17
C LEU A 23 4.58 -3.63 -3.74
N ALA A 24 4.18 -2.51 -4.35
CA ALA A 24 5.08 -1.51 -4.91
C ALA A 24 5.93 -0.84 -3.82
N VAL A 25 5.33 -0.52 -2.67
CA VAL A 25 6.04 0.07 -1.51
C VAL A 25 7.07 -0.91 -0.97
N PHE A 26 6.69 -2.17 -0.71
CA PHE A 26 7.62 -3.18 -0.20
C PHE A 26 8.72 -3.54 -1.19
N ALA A 27 8.39 -3.69 -2.48
CA ALA A 27 9.38 -3.95 -3.51
C ALA A 27 10.35 -2.78 -3.68
N GLY A 28 9.83 -1.54 -3.70
CA GLY A 28 10.64 -0.33 -3.79
C GLY A 28 11.56 -0.16 -2.58
N TRP A 29 11.03 -0.35 -1.37
CA TRP A 29 11.81 -0.28 -0.14
C TRP A 29 12.88 -1.38 -0.06
N GLY A 30 12.54 -2.61 -0.40
CA GLY A 30 13.50 -3.72 -0.45
C GLY A 30 14.62 -3.48 -1.47
N LEU A 31 14.29 -2.95 -2.65
CA LEU A 31 15.28 -2.58 -3.66
C LEU A 31 16.19 -1.44 -3.16
N LEU A 32 15.60 -0.46 -2.46
CA LEU A 32 16.35 0.65 -1.90
C LEU A 32 17.33 0.20 -0.81
N GLN A 33 16.94 -0.74 0.05
CA GLN A 33 17.85 -1.33 1.04
C GLN A 33 18.96 -2.15 0.38
N PHE A 34 18.64 -2.90 -0.67
CA PHE A 34 19.64 -3.66 -1.42
C PHE A 34 20.68 -2.75 -2.09
N LEU A 35 20.22 -1.68 -2.75
CA LEU A 35 21.10 -0.66 -3.34
C LEU A 35 21.86 0.13 -2.25
N GLY A 36 21.23 0.36 -1.11
CA GLY A 36 21.81 1.00 0.06
C GLY A 36 23.08 0.31 0.55
N VAL A 37 23.04 -1.02 0.61
CA VAL A 37 24.17 -1.87 1.00
C VAL A 37 25.26 -1.89 -0.06
N GLN A 38 24.91 -1.99 -1.36
CA GLN A 38 25.91 -2.06 -2.42
C GLN A 38 26.63 -0.74 -2.69
N LEU A 39 25.95 0.39 -2.53
CA LEU A 39 26.47 1.71 -2.89
C LEU A 39 27.04 2.49 -1.69
N GLU A 40 27.16 1.85 -0.51
CA GLU A 40 27.55 2.49 0.76
C GLU A 40 26.80 3.81 1.01
N LEU A 41 25.51 3.83 0.65
CA LEU A 41 24.71 5.04 0.69
C LEU A 41 24.69 5.59 2.12
N SER A 42 24.89 6.92 2.23
CA SER A 42 24.84 7.62 3.51
C SER A 42 23.58 7.24 4.30
N ARG A 43 23.71 7.06 5.62
CA ARG A 43 22.58 6.81 6.54
C ARG A 43 21.40 7.78 6.34
N ARG A 44 21.66 8.99 5.85
CA ARG A 44 20.63 9.98 5.52
C ARG A 44 19.72 9.52 4.37
N VAL A 45 20.28 8.92 3.32
CA VAL A 45 19.51 8.44 2.16
C VAL A 45 18.71 7.19 2.51
N MET A 46 19.30 6.25 3.27
CA MET A 46 18.55 5.11 3.80
C MET A 46 17.40 5.56 4.70
N GLY A 47 17.63 6.54 5.58
CA GLY A 47 16.57 7.10 6.45
C GLY A 47 15.42 7.78 5.67
N LEU A 48 15.70 8.39 4.53
CA LEU A 48 14.65 8.89 3.62
C LEU A 48 13.85 7.75 3.00
N GLY A 49 14.52 6.65 2.65
CA GLY A 49 13.88 5.42 2.20
C GLY A 49 12.90 4.83 3.20
N ASP A 50 13.33 4.73 4.46
CA ASP A 50 12.49 4.28 5.56
C ASP A 50 11.31 5.23 5.79
N ALA A 51 11.51 6.55 5.70
CA ALA A 51 10.43 7.52 5.80
C ALA A 51 9.37 7.34 4.70
N VAL A 52 9.79 7.08 3.46
CA VAL A 52 8.87 6.78 2.35
C VAL A 52 8.09 5.49 2.60
N ALA A 53 8.75 4.46 3.10
CA ALA A 53 8.08 3.21 3.46
C ALA A 53 7.05 3.40 4.58
N LEU A 54 7.37 4.21 5.60
CA LEU A 54 6.44 4.54 6.68
C LEU A 54 5.20 5.29 6.18
N VAL A 55 5.38 6.27 5.28
CA VAL A 55 4.26 6.98 4.65
C VAL A 55 3.39 6.02 3.82
N GLY A 56 4.03 5.14 3.03
CA GLY A 56 3.33 4.11 2.26
C GLY A 56 2.53 3.16 3.14
N MET A 57 3.08 2.77 4.28
CA MET A 57 2.40 1.90 5.25
C MET A 57 1.21 2.61 5.92
N GLY A 58 1.37 3.88 6.32
CA GLY A 58 0.27 4.70 6.83
C GLY A 58 -0.88 4.84 5.84
N TRP A 59 -0.55 5.05 4.55
CA TRP A 59 -1.55 5.11 3.48
C TRP A 59 -2.28 3.78 3.28
N ALA A 60 -1.58 2.65 3.33
CA ALA A 60 -2.19 1.33 3.22
C ALA A 60 -3.17 1.05 4.37
N ILE A 61 -2.85 1.47 5.59
CA ILE A 61 -3.76 1.40 6.75
C ILE A 61 -4.99 2.28 6.52
N TYR A 62 -4.79 3.52 6.06
CA TYR A 62 -5.88 4.44 5.76
C TYR A 62 -6.86 3.87 4.70
N GLU A 63 -6.34 3.35 3.60
CA GLU A 63 -7.17 2.72 2.56
C GLU A 63 -7.92 1.48 3.08
N THR A 64 -7.26 0.66 3.91
CA THR A 64 -7.89 -0.51 4.53
C THR A 64 -9.04 -0.09 5.46
N ALA A 65 -8.83 0.94 6.28
CA ALA A 65 -9.86 1.51 7.14
C ALA A 65 -11.02 2.12 6.34
N MET A 66 -10.73 2.76 5.20
CA MET A 66 -11.75 3.31 4.32
C MET A 66 -12.58 2.22 3.65
N ILE A 67 -11.97 1.12 3.21
CA ILE A 67 -12.68 -0.08 2.72
C ILE A 67 -13.59 -0.64 3.80
N TRP A 68 -13.10 -0.73 5.04
CA TRP A 68 -13.90 -1.19 6.17
C TRP A 68 -15.08 -0.26 6.46
N ARG A 69 -14.90 1.06 6.35
CA ARG A 69 -15.98 2.04 6.49
C ARG A 69 -17.03 1.89 5.39
N MET A 70 -16.62 1.76 4.13
CA MET A 70 -17.55 1.55 3.00
C MET A 70 -18.35 0.25 3.13
N ARG A 71 -17.76 -0.80 3.72
CA ARG A 71 -18.49 -2.05 4.03
C ARG A 71 -19.55 -1.83 5.12
N ARG A 72 -19.23 -1.06 6.17
CA ARG A 72 -20.20 -0.72 7.24
C ARG A 72 -21.32 0.21 6.79
N GLU A 73 -21.06 1.14 5.88
CA GLU A 73 -22.12 2.00 5.29
C GLU A 73 -23.07 1.23 4.37
N LYS A 74 -22.70 0.02 3.93
CA LYS A 74 -23.55 -0.86 3.10
C LYS A 74 -24.55 -1.66 3.93
N GLU A 75 -24.26 -1.92 5.21
CA GLU A 75 -25.16 -2.59 6.17
C GLU A 75 -26.26 -1.63 6.65
#